data_AF-A0A2P4UCY7-F1
#
_entry.id   AF-A0A2P4UCY7-F1
#
_cell.length_a   1.000
_cell.length_b   1.000
_cell.length_c   1.000
_cell.angle_alpha   90.00
_cell.angle_beta   90.00
_cell.angle_gamma   90.00
#
_symmetry.space_group_name_H-M   'P 1'
#
loop_
_entity.id
_entity.type
_entity.pdbx_description
1 polymer ?
#
loop_
_entity_poly.entity_id
_entity_poly.type
_entity_poly.pdbx_seq_one_letter_code
_entity_poly.pdbx_strand_id
1 'polypeptide(L)'
;MSVFGVDYAWGRPGVAALKKAGVDFVCRYLSHDSSGKTLTRAEAEQLCEGGFWLVAIWESTASRALQGRDAGAADAKEAERQAAACGMPDDRPIYFAVDFDASSGQQKKINAYLDGAASVLGGDRVGIYAGYGPVKRAFDAGKIAYGWQTYAWSGGKWDGRAQIQQYSNDHVINGVGLDYDRAVKADYGQWRIGTSPGKDDMPDYVSVGATAAQQLKPGEWTTLAFDKDYSDAEHQHSDEGGPSILWGPARYALTASLTLDGVPQGTRIQARAIEVKGDDTSKFTVAATQDFLSAGEDTALVFATSADTVDDGYRVRFQVKQFGKEAAKVSAAGAKVLFWRL
;
A
#
# COMPACT_ATOMS: atom_id res chain seq x y z
N MET A 1 -15.74 1.29 -9.15
CA MET A 1 -16.42 2.51 -9.63
C MET A 1 -15.36 3.46 -10.16
N SER A 2 -15.66 4.20 -11.23
CA SER A 2 -14.74 5.25 -11.71
C SER A 2 -14.91 6.52 -10.88
N VAL A 3 -13.81 7.22 -10.61
CA VAL A 3 -13.81 8.51 -9.91
C VAL A 3 -13.79 9.63 -10.95
N PHE A 4 -14.58 10.69 -10.79
CA PHE A 4 -14.65 11.79 -11.76
C PHE A 4 -13.59 12.86 -11.45
N GLY A 5 -12.87 13.31 -12.47
CA GLY A 5 -11.87 14.37 -12.35
C GLY A 5 -11.81 15.27 -13.56
N VAL A 6 -10.98 16.31 -13.46
CA VAL A 6 -10.78 17.28 -14.52
C VAL A 6 -9.32 17.69 -14.63
N ASP A 7 -8.90 18.11 -15.82
CA ASP A 7 -7.65 18.82 -16.04
C ASP A 7 -7.89 20.18 -16.69
N TYR A 8 -7.11 21.18 -16.27
CA TYR A 8 -7.19 22.53 -16.81
C TYR A 8 -5.82 23.21 -16.77
N ALA A 9 -5.52 24.07 -17.75
CA ALA A 9 -4.23 24.74 -17.86
C ALA A 9 -4.21 26.11 -17.15
N TRP A 10 -4.79 27.16 -17.75
CA TRP A 10 -4.62 28.55 -17.28
C TRP A 10 -5.72 29.06 -16.34
N GLY A 11 -6.98 28.65 -16.54
CA GLY A 11 -8.09 29.14 -15.73
C GLY A 11 -8.18 28.45 -14.36
N ARG A 12 -9.01 29.00 -13.45
CA ARG A 12 -9.31 28.41 -12.14
C ARG A 12 -10.83 28.35 -11.94
N PRO A 13 -11.47 27.18 -12.13
CA PRO A 13 -12.93 27.04 -12.00
C PRO A 13 -13.43 27.38 -10.58
N GLY A 14 -12.58 27.20 -9.58
CA GLY A 14 -12.86 27.47 -8.17
C GLY A 14 -13.50 26.29 -7.44
N VAL A 15 -13.13 26.11 -6.17
CA VAL A 15 -13.50 24.96 -5.33
C VAL A 15 -15.02 24.72 -5.29
N ALA A 16 -15.81 25.78 -5.11
CA ALA A 16 -17.26 25.66 -5.00
C ALA A 16 -17.91 25.12 -6.30
N ALA A 17 -17.43 25.58 -7.45
CA ALA A 17 -17.95 25.14 -8.74
C ALA A 17 -17.55 23.69 -9.06
N LEU A 18 -16.30 23.32 -8.76
CA LEU A 18 -15.81 21.94 -8.89
C LEU A 18 -16.61 20.97 -8.01
N LYS A 19 -16.88 21.33 -6.74
CA LYS A 19 -17.74 20.53 -5.85
C LYS A 19 -19.14 20.36 -6.41
N LYS A 20 -19.74 21.46 -6.89
CA LYS A 20 -21.09 21.43 -7.47
C LYS A 20 -21.17 20.56 -8.72
N ALA A 21 -20.07 20.48 -9.48
CA ALA A 21 -19.95 19.61 -10.65
C ALA A 21 -19.66 18.15 -10.31
N GLY A 22 -19.42 17.82 -9.02
CA GLY A 22 -19.14 16.46 -8.56
C GLY A 22 -17.71 15.98 -8.83
N VAL A 23 -16.77 16.91 -9.04
CA VAL A 23 -15.35 16.59 -9.26
C VAL A 23 -14.74 16.04 -7.96
N ASP A 24 -13.98 14.95 -8.05
CA ASP A 24 -13.28 14.34 -6.92
C ASP A 24 -11.76 14.51 -6.99
N PHE A 25 -11.20 14.67 -8.19
CA PHE A 25 -9.77 14.96 -8.39
C PHE A 25 -9.50 15.96 -9.50
N VAL A 26 -8.33 16.61 -9.42
CA VAL A 26 -7.88 17.62 -10.39
C VAL A 26 -6.46 17.31 -10.84
N CYS A 27 -6.27 17.16 -12.14
CA CYS A 27 -4.96 17.07 -12.77
C CYS A 27 -4.41 18.48 -13.03
N ARG A 28 -3.21 18.79 -12.54
CA ARG A 28 -2.59 20.12 -12.64
C ARG A 28 -1.18 20.07 -13.17
N TYR A 29 -0.87 21.07 -13.98
CA TYR A 29 0.36 21.15 -14.74
C TYR A 29 1.53 21.61 -13.87
N LEU A 30 2.66 20.97 -14.07
CA LEU A 30 4.00 21.45 -13.78
C LEU A 30 4.63 21.83 -15.13
N SER A 31 5.29 22.98 -15.21
CA SER A 31 5.79 23.48 -16.48
C SER A 31 6.81 24.61 -16.28
N HIS A 32 7.48 25.00 -17.35
CA HIS A 32 8.21 26.27 -17.39
C HIS A 32 7.29 27.49 -17.63
N ASP A 33 6.02 27.26 -17.97
CA ASP A 33 5.05 28.32 -18.19
C ASP A 33 4.65 29.01 -16.85
N SER A 34 5.02 30.28 -16.72
CA SER A 34 4.70 31.14 -15.58
C SER A 34 3.46 32.03 -15.78
N SER A 35 2.71 31.89 -16.87
CA SER A 35 1.52 32.69 -17.19
C SER A 35 0.22 32.16 -16.58
N GLY A 36 0.31 31.20 -15.65
CA GLY A 36 -0.83 30.62 -14.93
C GLY A 36 -1.08 29.14 -15.20
N LYS A 37 -0.33 28.49 -16.10
CA LYS A 37 -0.45 27.04 -16.34
C LYS A 37 0.00 26.23 -15.12
N THR A 38 1.17 26.57 -14.60
CA THR A 38 1.85 25.84 -13.53
C THR A 38 1.10 25.91 -12.19
N LEU A 39 0.95 24.77 -11.53
CA LEU A 39 0.38 24.62 -10.19
C LEU A 39 1.19 25.44 -9.20
N THR A 40 0.48 26.12 -8.30
CA THR A 40 1.11 26.86 -7.20
C THR A 40 0.79 26.20 -5.87
N ARG A 41 1.63 26.45 -4.86
CA ARG A 41 1.39 26.01 -3.48
C ARG A 41 0.01 26.46 -2.96
N ALA A 42 -0.34 27.73 -3.18
CA ALA A 42 -1.62 28.28 -2.74
C ALA A 42 -2.82 27.60 -3.44
N GLU A 43 -2.71 27.29 -4.73
CA GLU A 43 -3.76 26.52 -5.42
C GLU A 43 -3.86 25.09 -4.89
N ALA A 44 -2.73 24.41 -4.65
CA ALA A 44 -2.71 23.06 -4.10
C ALA A 44 -3.38 23.02 -2.71
N GLU A 45 -3.10 24.00 -1.84
CA GLU A 45 -3.76 24.17 -0.54
C GLU A 45 -5.27 24.33 -0.69
N GLN A 46 -5.72 25.28 -1.54
CA GLN A 46 -7.14 25.52 -1.77
C GLN A 46 -7.88 24.28 -2.28
N LEU A 47 -7.29 23.51 -3.19
CA LEU A 47 -7.90 22.29 -3.71
C LEU A 47 -7.91 21.16 -2.68
N CYS A 48 -6.82 20.97 -1.93
CA CYS A 48 -6.74 19.97 -0.87
C CYS A 48 -7.72 20.25 0.28
N GLU A 49 -7.81 21.50 0.74
CA GLU A 49 -8.82 21.96 1.72
C GLU A 49 -10.25 21.84 1.17
N GLY A 50 -10.39 22.00 -0.14
CA GLY A 50 -11.60 21.67 -0.89
C GLY A 50 -11.94 20.19 -0.87
N GLY A 51 -11.06 19.29 -0.42
CA GLY A 51 -11.29 17.85 -0.42
C GLY A 51 -11.09 17.20 -1.78
N PHE A 52 -10.44 17.86 -2.74
CA PHE A 52 -10.06 17.23 -3.99
C PHE A 52 -8.74 16.46 -3.81
N TRP A 53 -8.58 15.39 -4.58
CA TRP A 53 -7.27 14.83 -4.84
C TRP A 53 -6.58 15.57 -5.98
N LEU A 54 -5.26 15.63 -5.97
CA LEU A 54 -4.44 16.23 -7.02
C LEU A 54 -3.67 15.15 -7.79
N VAL A 55 -3.42 15.41 -9.06
CA VAL A 55 -2.53 14.62 -9.93
C VAL A 55 -1.58 15.59 -10.63
N ALA A 56 -0.28 15.29 -10.64
CA ALA A 56 0.72 16.16 -11.25
C ALA A 56 1.09 15.69 -12.67
N ILE A 57 1.03 16.59 -13.64
CA ILE A 57 1.48 16.35 -15.02
C ILE A 57 2.55 17.35 -15.41
N TRP A 58 3.69 16.87 -15.88
CA TRP A 58 4.71 17.71 -16.50
C TRP A 58 4.46 17.85 -18.01
N GLU A 59 4.38 19.11 -18.46
CA GLU A 59 4.36 19.42 -19.88
C GLU A 59 5.13 20.72 -20.18
N SER A 60 6.24 20.58 -20.90
CA SER A 60 6.99 21.72 -21.46
C SER A 60 6.56 22.03 -22.90
N THR A 61 6.53 21.02 -23.78
CA THR A 61 5.98 21.10 -25.14
C THR A 61 5.38 19.76 -25.52
N ALA A 62 4.38 19.75 -26.40
CA ALA A 62 3.67 18.53 -26.82
C ALA A 62 4.60 17.37 -27.24
N SER A 63 5.67 17.67 -27.99
CA SER A 63 6.59 16.66 -28.52
C SER A 63 7.91 16.53 -27.75
N ARG A 64 7.99 17.08 -26.54
CA ARG A 64 9.21 17.11 -25.71
C ARG A 64 9.88 15.73 -25.58
N ALA A 65 9.08 14.68 -25.41
CA ALA A 65 9.57 13.31 -25.25
C ALA A 65 10.41 12.80 -26.43
N LEU A 66 10.34 13.44 -27.60
CA LEU A 66 11.17 13.08 -28.75
C LEU A 66 12.64 13.53 -28.61
N GLN A 67 12.96 14.34 -27.61
CA GLN A 67 14.32 14.77 -27.32
C GLN A 67 15.11 13.75 -26.48
N GLY A 68 14.48 12.66 -26.06
CA GLY A 68 15.15 11.49 -25.48
C GLY A 68 15.63 11.71 -24.04
N ARG A 69 16.63 10.91 -23.64
CA ARG A 69 16.99 10.67 -22.24
C ARG A 69 17.38 11.91 -21.46
N ASP A 70 18.26 12.75 -22.00
CA ASP A 70 18.76 13.92 -21.29
C ASP A 70 17.64 14.95 -21.05
N ALA A 71 16.72 15.08 -22.02
CA ALA A 71 15.52 15.89 -21.86
C ALA A 71 14.62 15.35 -20.74
N GLY A 72 14.42 14.03 -20.68
CA GLY A 72 13.62 13.39 -19.63
C GLY A 72 14.19 13.59 -18.24
N ALA A 73 15.52 13.47 -18.09
CA ALA A 73 16.19 13.70 -16.82
C ALA A 73 16.15 15.17 -16.39
N ALA A 74 16.29 16.12 -17.34
CA ALA A 74 16.21 17.54 -17.04
C ALA A 74 14.79 17.94 -16.59
N ASP A 75 13.79 17.51 -17.35
CA ASP A 75 12.39 17.80 -17.08
C ASP A 75 11.92 17.15 -15.77
N ALA A 76 12.36 15.92 -15.47
CA ALA A 76 12.02 15.27 -14.20
C ALA A 76 12.60 15.97 -12.97
N LYS A 77 13.82 16.52 -13.06
CA LYS A 77 14.40 17.31 -11.96
C LYS A 77 13.58 18.55 -11.66
N GLU A 78 13.16 19.27 -12.71
CA GLU A 78 12.35 20.47 -12.53
C GLU A 78 10.93 20.13 -12.07
N ALA A 79 10.34 19.06 -12.60
CA ALA A 79 9.04 18.57 -12.16
C ALA A 79 9.05 18.18 -10.68
N GLU A 80 10.04 17.40 -10.22
CA GLU A 80 10.18 17.02 -8.81
C GLU A 80 10.35 18.25 -7.92
N ARG A 81 11.16 19.24 -8.33
CA ARG A 81 11.34 20.50 -7.61
C ARG A 81 10.03 21.27 -7.46
N GLN A 82 9.24 21.40 -8.52
CA GLN A 82 7.96 22.11 -8.49
C GLN A 82 6.89 21.34 -7.69
N ALA A 83 6.83 20.02 -7.85
CA ALA A 83 5.93 19.15 -7.09
C ALA A 83 6.19 19.27 -5.58
N ALA A 84 7.46 19.16 -5.16
CA ALA A 84 7.87 19.31 -3.77
C ALA A 84 7.53 20.71 -3.23
N ALA A 85 7.72 21.77 -4.03
CA ALA A 85 7.34 23.13 -3.65
C ALA A 85 5.81 23.31 -3.47
N CYS A 86 4.99 22.48 -4.12
CA CYS A 86 3.55 22.44 -3.90
C CYS A 86 3.16 21.55 -2.69
N GLY A 87 4.11 20.79 -2.13
CA GLY A 87 3.90 19.87 -1.01
C GLY A 87 3.37 18.50 -1.41
N MET A 88 3.61 18.09 -2.66
CA MET A 88 3.38 16.72 -3.09
C MET A 88 4.30 15.77 -2.31
N PRO A 89 3.77 14.67 -1.73
CA PRO A 89 4.59 13.63 -1.11
C PRO A 89 5.56 13.01 -2.12
N ASP A 90 6.73 12.60 -1.64
CA ASP A 90 7.81 12.07 -2.48
C ASP A 90 7.53 10.66 -3.03
N ASP A 91 6.51 9.97 -2.52
CA ASP A 91 6.12 8.63 -2.95
C ASP A 91 5.11 8.61 -4.12
N ARG A 92 4.78 9.77 -4.71
CA ARG A 92 3.74 9.93 -5.74
C ARG A 92 4.33 10.12 -7.14
N PRO A 93 3.66 9.63 -8.20
CA PRO A 93 4.17 9.70 -9.56
C PRO A 93 3.94 11.07 -10.21
N ILE A 94 4.80 11.41 -11.17
CA ILE A 94 4.58 12.53 -12.09
C ILE A 94 4.30 11.97 -13.48
N TYR A 95 3.20 12.40 -14.09
CA TYR A 95 2.85 12.05 -15.47
C TYR A 95 3.61 12.95 -16.44
N PHE A 96 4.30 12.39 -17.43
CA PHE A 96 4.97 13.16 -18.47
C PHE A 96 4.18 13.12 -19.77
N ALA A 97 3.87 14.30 -20.31
CA ALA A 97 3.03 14.43 -21.49
C ALA A 97 3.76 14.06 -22.80
N VAL A 98 3.05 13.26 -23.62
CA VAL A 98 3.27 13.06 -25.05
C VAL A 98 1.98 13.48 -25.74
N ASP A 99 1.81 14.80 -25.88
CA ASP A 99 0.54 15.44 -26.27
C ASP A 99 0.40 15.57 -27.80
N PHE A 100 0.54 14.46 -28.51
CA PHE A 100 0.33 14.37 -29.96
C PHE A 100 0.14 12.91 -30.39
N ASP A 101 -0.32 12.71 -31.63
CA ASP A 101 -0.46 11.38 -32.24
C ASP A 101 0.90 10.73 -32.56
N ALA A 102 1.55 10.19 -31.53
CA ALA A 102 2.89 9.62 -31.64
C ALA A 102 2.87 8.22 -32.28
N SER A 103 3.55 8.12 -33.44
CA SER A 103 3.72 6.88 -34.19
C SER A 103 4.58 5.86 -33.44
N SER A 104 4.49 4.58 -33.83
CA SER A 104 5.36 3.52 -33.31
C SER A 104 6.85 3.78 -33.55
N GLY A 105 7.21 4.44 -34.66
CA GLY A 105 8.59 4.81 -34.98
C GLY A 105 9.22 5.81 -34.00
N GLN A 106 8.40 6.57 -33.28
CA GLN A 106 8.84 7.52 -32.27
C GLN A 106 9.01 6.91 -30.88
N GLN A 107 8.52 5.68 -30.65
CA GLN A 107 8.50 5.06 -29.33
C GLN A 107 9.88 4.92 -28.71
N LYS A 108 10.92 4.63 -29.51
CA LYS A 108 12.28 4.51 -28.98
C LYS A 108 12.75 5.79 -28.29
N LYS A 109 12.40 6.96 -28.84
CA LYS A 109 12.73 8.26 -28.25
C LYS A 109 11.91 8.55 -27.00
N ILE A 110 10.60 8.23 -27.04
CA ILE A 110 9.70 8.35 -25.89
C ILE A 110 10.20 7.48 -24.73
N ASN A 111 10.53 6.20 -24.97
CA ASN A 111 11.07 5.31 -23.96
C ASN A 111 12.40 5.82 -23.40
N ALA A 112 13.28 6.39 -24.25
CA ALA A 112 14.53 6.98 -23.78
C ALA A 112 14.26 8.19 -22.86
N TYR A 113 13.29 9.03 -23.19
CA TYR A 113 12.85 10.14 -22.33
C TYR A 113 12.32 9.63 -20.99
N LEU A 114 11.45 8.62 -21.00
CA LEU A 114 10.93 8.00 -19.77
C LEU A 114 12.04 7.35 -18.92
N ASP A 115 13.04 6.73 -19.55
CA ASP A 115 14.25 6.23 -18.86
C ASP A 115 15.06 7.38 -18.22
N GLY A 116 15.08 8.54 -18.87
CA GLY A 116 15.66 9.76 -18.32
C GLY A 116 14.92 10.22 -17.06
N ALA A 117 13.59 10.28 -17.13
CA ALA A 117 12.77 10.63 -15.97
C ALA A 117 12.92 9.61 -14.82
N ALA A 118 12.91 8.32 -15.14
CA ALA A 118 13.10 7.25 -14.17
C ALA A 118 14.47 7.29 -13.48
N SER A 119 15.51 7.81 -14.15
CA SER A 119 16.83 7.99 -13.52
C SER A 119 16.88 9.05 -12.42
N VAL A 120 15.85 9.90 -12.34
CA VAL A 120 15.69 10.94 -11.31
C VAL A 120 14.66 10.49 -10.29
N LEU A 121 13.47 10.09 -10.76
CA LEU A 121 12.35 9.78 -9.89
C LEU A 121 12.38 8.35 -9.35
N GLY A 122 13.07 7.42 -10.00
CA GLY A 122 12.82 5.98 -9.85
C GLY A 122 11.63 5.54 -10.72
N GLY A 123 11.70 4.30 -11.22
CA GLY A 123 10.74 3.78 -12.21
C GLY A 123 9.29 3.77 -11.73
N ASP A 124 9.08 3.52 -10.43
CA ASP A 124 7.76 3.42 -9.82
C ASP A 124 7.02 4.77 -9.75
N ARG A 125 7.73 5.90 -9.94
CA ARG A 125 7.16 7.25 -9.91
C ARG A 125 7.01 7.87 -11.30
N VAL A 126 7.25 7.12 -12.38
CA VAL A 126 7.09 7.63 -13.74
C VAL A 126 5.72 7.26 -14.31
N GLY A 127 4.95 8.30 -14.63
CA GLY A 127 3.73 8.20 -15.41
C GLY A 127 3.88 8.75 -16.83
N ILE A 128 3.02 8.32 -17.75
CA ILE A 128 2.89 8.94 -19.09
C ILE A 128 1.45 9.42 -19.31
N TYR A 129 1.30 10.60 -19.92
CA TYR A 129 0.07 11.01 -20.59
C TYR A 129 0.24 10.86 -22.11
N ALA A 130 -0.59 10.06 -22.78
CA ALA A 130 -0.55 9.88 -24.23
C ALA A 130 -1.80 9.16 -24.81
N GLY A 131 -1.87 9.03 -26.13
CA GLY A 131 -2.81 8.11 -26.79
C GLY A 131 -2.49 6.62 -26.54
N TYR A 132 -3.41 5.73 -26.95
CA TYR A 132 -3.34 4.28 -26.71
C TYR A 132 -2.01 3.63 -27.11
N GLY A 133 -1.50 3.95 -28.30
CA GLY A 133 -0.29 3.33 -28.84
C GLY A 133 0.93 3.55 -27.94
N PRO A 134 1.31 4.81 -27.65
CA PRO A 134 2.42 5.12 -26.75
C PRO A 134 2.25 4.59 -25.32
N VAL A 135 1.06 4.74 -24.72
CA VAL A 135 0.78 4.21 -23.36
C VAL A 135 1.02 2.69 -23.32
N LYS A 136 0.40 1.95 -24.23
CA LYS A 136 0.53 0.49 -24.29
C LYS A 136 1.99 0.05 -24.43
N ARG A 137 2.74 0.65 -25.37
CA ARG A 137 4.14 0.28 -25.62
C ARG A 137 5.07 0.66 -24.48
N ALA A 138 4.78 1.73 -23.75
CA ALA A 138 5.55 2.12 -22.56
C ALA A 138 5.34 1.12 -21.42
N PHE A 139 4.10 0.67 -21.17
CA PHE A 139 3.82 -0.40 -20.22
C PHE A 139 4.45 -1.74 -20.65
N ASP A 140 4.30 -2.13 -21.92
CA ASP A 140 4.88 -3.39 -22.44
C ASP A 140 6.40 -3.42 -22.28
N ALA A 141 7.07 -2.27 -22.35
CA ALA A 141 8.51 -2.13 -22.19
C ALA A 141 8.96 -1.87 -20.74
N GLY A 142 8.02 -1.86 -19.76
CA GLY A 142 8.32 -1.61 -18.35
C GLY A 142 8.90 -0.22 -18.08
N LYS A 143 8.50 0.80 -18.85
CA LYS A 143 9.05 2.17 -18.78
C LYS A 143 8.27 3.12 -17.87
N ILE A 144 7.12 2.68 -17.39
CA ILE A 144 6.19 3.45 -16.57
C ILE A 144 5.52 2.53 -15.56
N ALA A 145 5.12 3.10 -14.43
CA ALA A 145 4.22 2.48 -13.48
C ALA A 145 2.79 3.01 -13.60
N TYR A 146 2.64 4.25 -14.10
CA TYR A 146 1.36 4.94 -14.22
C TYR A 146 1.05 5.38 -15.67
N GLY A 147 -0.22 5.32 -16.04
CA GLY A 147 -0.72 5.70 -17.36
C GLY A 147 -1.98 6.56 -17.27
N TRP A 148 -1.92 7.73 -17.89
CA TRP A 148 -3.06 8.59 -18.16
C TRP A 148 -3.28 8.58 -19.67
N GLN A 149 -4.32 7.87 -20.11
CA GLN A 149 -4.59 7.73 -21.54
C GLN A 149 -5.61 8.79 -21.97
N THR A 150 -5.39 9.46 -23.10
CA THR A 150 -6.44 10.29 -23.72
C THR A 150 -7.25 9.49 -24.74
N TYR A 151 -8.54 9.82 -24.89
CA TYR A 151 -9.36 9.26 -25.97
C TYR A 151 -8.87 9.75 -27.35
N ALA A 152 -8.27 10.94 -27.39
CA ALA A 152 -7.58 11.44 -28.57
C ALA A 152 -6.49 10.44 -28.97
N TRP A 153 -6.37 10.19 -30.28
CA TRP A 153 -5.36 9.28 -30.83
C TRP A 153 -5.46 7.82 -30.33
N SER A 154 -6.55 7.46 -29.66
CA SER A 154 -6.76 6.11 -29.11
C SER A 154 -7.74 5.25 -29.91
N GLY A 155 -8.48 5.85 -30.85
CA GLY A 155 -9.40 5.12 -31.73
C GLY A 155 -10.43 4.28 -30.97
N GLY A 156 -10.89 4.75 -29.81
CA GLY A 156 -11.84 4.06 -28.94
C GLY A 156 -11.25 2.93 -28.07
N LYS A 157 -9.93 2.71 -28.11
CA LYS A 157 -9.26 1.68 -27.30
C LYS A 157 -8.78 2.25 -25.96
N TRP A 158 -8.76 1.43 -24.92
CA TRP A 158 -8.19 1.75 -23.61
C TRP A 158 -7.25 0.62 -23.16
N ASP A 159 -6.04 0.94 -22.74
CA ASP A 159 -5.17 -0.05 -22.09
C ASP A 159 -5.64 -0.26 -20.63
N GLY A 160 -5.93 -1.50 -20.25
CA GLY A 160 -6.49 -1.83 -18.93
C GLY A 160 -5.55 -1.60 -17.75
N ARG A 161 -4.27 -1.30 -18.02
CA ARG A 161 -3.27 -0.91 -17.02
C ARG A 161 -3.29 0.59 -16.71
N ALA A 162 -3.77 1.43 -17.62
CA ALA A 162 -3.86 2.87 -17.38
C ALA A 162 -4.82 3.17 -16.22
N GLN A 163 -4.38 4.06 -15.33
CA GLN A 163 -5.10 4.46 -14.13
C GLN A 163 -6.09 5.59 -14.42
N ILE A 164 -5.77 6.52 -15.32
CA ILE A 164 -6.59 7.68 -15.68
C ILE A 164 -6.95 7.63 -17.17
N GLN A 165 -8.16 8.07 -17.49
CA GLN A 165 -8.66 8.20 -18.86
C GLN A 165 -9.25 9.59 -19.07
N GLN A 166 -8.59 10.44 -19.89
CA GLN A 166 -9.20 11.68 -20.40
C GLN A 166 -10.18 11.28 -21.49
N TYR A 167 -11.49 11.41 -21.22
CA TYR A 167 -12.52 10.78 -22.04
C TYR A 167 -13.39 11.77 -22.82
N SER A 168 -13.27 13.07 -22.55
CA SER A 168 -14.00 14.11 -23.25
C SER A 168 -13.37 15.48 -22.98
N ASN A 169 -13.21 16.30 -24.01
CA ASN A 169 -12.53 17.60 -23.93
C ASN A 169 -13.50 18.76 -24.21
N ASP A 170 -13.01 19.99 -24.08
CA ASP A 170 -13.71 21.25 -24.40
C ASP A 170 -14.95 21.53 -23.52
N HIS A 171 -14.89 21.16 -22.24
CA HIS A 171 -15.93 21.48 -21.27
C HIS A 171 -15.69 22.83 -20.60
N VAL A 172 -16.74 23.36 -19.97
CA VAL A 172 -16.66 24.63 -19.23
C VAL A 172 -17.29 24.49 -17.85
N ILE A 173 -16.52 24.76 -16.81
CA ILE A 173 -17.02 24.92 -15.44
C ILE A 173 -16.67 26.33 -14.97
N ASN A 174 -17.69 27.09 -14.54
CA ASN A 174 -17.54 28.45 -14.05
C ASN A 174 -16.74 29.37 -15.01
N GLY A 175 -17.01 29.28 -16.31
CA GLY A 175 -16.35 30.09 -17.34
C GLY A 175 -14.92 29.66 -17.68
N VAL A 176 -14.42 28.55 -17.13
CA VAL A 176 -13.08 28.02 -17.39
C VAL A 176 -13.17 26.77 -18.26
N GLY A 177 -12.44 26.79 -19.38
CA GLY A 177 -12.25 25.62 -20.25
C GLY A 177 -11.39 24.54 -19.58
N LEU A 178 -11.84 23.30 -19.68
CA LEU A 178 -11.21 22.13 -19.06
C LEU A 178 -11.62 20.84 -19.77
N ASP A 179 -10.92 19.76 -19.46
CA ASP A 179 -11.22 18.41 -19.97
C ASP A 179 -11.69 17.49 -18.83
N TYR A 180 -12.44 16.46 -19.20
CA TYR A 180 -12.99 15.48 -18.27
C TYR A 180 -12.16 14.20 -18.24
N ASP A 181 -11.80 13.83 -17.03
CA ASP A 181 -11.05 12.63 -16.70
C ASP A 181 -11.85 11.67 -15.83
N ARG A 182 -11.49 10.40 -15.92
CA ARG A 182 -11.91 9.41 -14.93
C ARG A 182 -10.74 8.57 -14.47
N ALA A 183 -10.63 8.37 -13.16
CA ALA A 183 -9.75 7.34 -12.62
C ALA A 183 -10.50 5.99 -12.63
N VAL A 184 -9.83 4.94 -13.12
CA VAL A 184 -10.38 3.58 -13.24
C VAL A 184 -9.66 2.57 -12.34
N LYS A 185 -8.74 3.05 -11.49
CA LYS A 185 -8.03 2.32 -10.44
C LYS A 185 -8.11 3.10 -9.13
N ALA A 186 -7.94 2.43 -8.00
CA ALA A 186 -8.01 3.05 -6.67
C ALA A 186 -6.80 3.97 -6.41
N ASP A 187 -5.59 3.50 -6.75
CA ASP A 187 -4.40 4.33 -6.85
C ASP A 187 -4.21 4.74 -8.31
N TYR A 188 -4.29 6.04 -8.56
CA TYR A 188 -4.04 6.68 -9.84
C TYR A 188 -2.96 7.75 -9.73
N GLY A 189 -2.11 7.66 -8.69
CA GLY A 189 -1.03 8.60 -8.44
C GLY A 189 -1.50 9.88 -7.74
N GLN A 190 -2.68 9.84 -7.14
CA GLN A 190 -3.30 11.00 -6.56
C GLN A 190 -2.69 11.37 -5.21
N TRP A 191 -2.79 12.64 -4.84
CA TRP A 191 -2.16 13.16 -3.63
C TRP A 191 -2.90 14.35 -3.05
N ARG A 192 -2.68 14.60 -1.77
CA ARG A 192 -2.96 15.86 -1.08
C ARG A 192 -1.72 16.27 -0.31
N ILE A 193 -1.66 17.53 0.12
CA ILE A 193 -0.54 18.01 0.91
C ILE A 193 -0.40 17.18 2.18
N GLY A 194 0.74 16.49 2.33
CA GLY A 194 1.01 15.62 3.48
C GLY A 194 0.20 14.31 3.53
N THR A 195 -0.55 13.97 2.46
CA THR A 195 -1.34 12.74 2.42
C THR A 195 -1.26 12.08 1.05
N SER A 196 -0.83 10.83 1.03
CA SER A 196 -0.99 9.91 -0.09
C SER A 196 -2.18 8.97 0.20
N PRO A 197 -2.89 8.45 -0.82
CA PRO A 197 -3.79 7.33 -0.63
C PRO A 197 -3.00 6.21 0.03
N GLY A 198 -3.38 5.78 1.23
CA GLY A 198 -2.70 4.68 1.89
C GLY A 198 -2.69 3.45 0.96
N LYS A 199 -1.57 2.73 0.90
CA LYS A 199 -1.70 1.27 0.93
C LYS A 199 -2.56 0.99 2.16
N ASP A 200 -3.58 0.16 2.03
CA ASP A 200 -4.50 -0.11 3.12
C ASP A 200 -3.72 -0.35 4.42
N ASP A 201 -3.77 0.61 5.37
CA ASP A 201 -3.07 0.54 6.66
C ASP A 201 -3.75 -0.48 7.59
N MET A 202 -4.75 -1.20 7.08
CA MET A 202 -5.37 -2.32 7.77
C MET A 202 -4.36 -3.46 7.89
N PRO A 203 -4.16 -3.98 9.12
CA PRO A 203 -3.31 -5.13 9.29
C PRO A 203 -3.89 -6.31 8.54
N ASP A 204 -3.01 -7.07 7.91
CA ASP A 204 -3.29 -8.44 7.57
C ASP A 204 -3.46 -9.27 8.85
N TYR A 205 -3.99 -10.48 8.73
CA TYR A 205 -4.22 -11.30 9.90
C TYR A 205 -3.96 -12.78 9.68
N VAL A 206 -3.45 -13.42 10.73
CA VAL A 206 -3.32 -14.88 10.85
C VAL A 206 -4.36 -15.38 11.84
N SER A 207 -5.02 -16.48 11.49
CA SER A 207 -6.07 -17.10 12.28
C SER A 207 -5.87 -18.60 12.33
N VAL A 208 -5.22 -19.09 13.39
CA VAL A 208 -4.89 -20.51 13.52
C VAL A 208 -5.54 -21.14 14.76
N GLY A 209 -5.63 -22.47 14.77
CA GLY A 209 -6.12 -23.26 15.90
C GLY A 209 -5.40 -24.59 16.05
N ALA A 210 -5.51 -25.15 17.26
CA ALA A 210 -5.08 -26.49 17.60
C ALA A 210 -6.32 -27.39 17.76
N THR A 211 -6.43 -28.41 16.92
CA THR A 211 -7.55 -29.37 16.95
C THR A 211 -7.22 -30.62 17.76
N ALA A 212 -5.95 -31.00 17.83
CA ALA A 212 -5.48 -32.08 18.70
C ALA A 212 -5.14 -31.57 20.11
N ALA A 213 -5.47 -32.39 21.12
CA ALA A 213 -5.08 -32.11 22.51
C ALA A 213 -3.56 -32.23 22.69
N GLN A 214 -2.95 -31.28 23.39
CA GLN A 214 -1.51 -31.20 23.58
C GLN A 214 -1.14 -31.38 25.05
N GLN A 215 -0.24 -32.32 25.35
CA GLN A 215 0.15 -32.66 26.72
C GLN A 215 1.08 -31.61 27.33
N LEU A 216 0.86 -31.31 28.61
CA LEU A 216 1.65 -30.38 29.39
C LEU A 216 2.27 -31.10 30.59
N LYS A 217 3.61 -31.13 30.61
CA LYS A 217 4.34 -31.67 31.75
C LYS A 217 4.39 -30.66 32.90
N PRO A 218 4.31 -31.12 34.17
CA PRO A 218 4.53 -30.29 35.35
C PRO A 218 5.82 -29.50 35.27
N GLY A 219 5.76 -28.19 35.47
CA GLY A 219 6.97 -27.37 35.61
C GLY A 219 7.77 -27.13 34.32
N GLU A 220 7.31 -27.62 33.16
CA GLU A 220 7.99 -27.44 31.87
C GLU A 220 7.23 -26.48 30.95
N TRP A 221 7.98 -25.72 30.15
CA TRP A 221 7.40 -24.91 29.08
C TRP A 221 7.06 -25.81 27.90
N THR A 222 5.81 -25.76 27.46
CA THR A 222 5.37 -26.44 26.23
C THR A 222 5.10 -25.39 25.17
N THR A 223 5.70 -25.56 23.99
CA THR A 223 5.38 -24.73 22.81
C THR A 223 4.18 -25.35 22.12
N LEU A 224 3.10 -24.59 21.97
CA LEU A 224 1.89 -25.09 21.35
C LEU A 224 2.04 -25.11 19.83
N ALA A 225 1.57 -26.18 19.21
CA ALA A 225 1.38 -26.30 17.78
C ALA A 225 -0.05 -25.93 17.39
N PHE A 226 -0.21 -25.36 16.20
CA PHE A 226 -1.48 -25.04 15.57
C PHE A 226 -1.53 -25.79 14.24
N ASP A 227 -2.50 -26.68 14.09
CA ASP A 227 -2.62 -27.64 12.99
C ASP A 227 -3.74 -27.24 12.00
N LYS A 228 -4.50 -26.20 12.34
CA LYS A 228 -5.60 -25.71 11.52
C LYS A 228 -5.44 -24.24 11.23
N ASP A 229 -5.33 -23.95 9.94
CA ASP A 229 -5.43 -22.62 9.40
C ASP A 229 -6.90 -22.27 9.09
N TYR A 230 -7.39 -21.18 9.65
CA TYR A 230 -8.70 -20.63 9.34
C TYR A 230 -8.62 -19.44 8.38
N SER A 231 -7.51 -18.70 8.37
CA SER A 231 -7.28 -17.55 7.50
C SER A 231 -5.85 -17.03 7.68
N ASP A 232 -5.09 -17.07 6.59
CA ASP A 232 -3.74 -16.52 6.48
C ASP A 232 -3.41 -16.27 5.00
N ALA A 233 -4.00 -15.21 4.44
CA ALA A 233 -3.87 -14.92 3.00
C ALA A 233 -2.41 -14.68 2.56
N GLU A 234 -1.55 -14.36 3.51
CA GLU A 234 -0.16 -13.98 3.29
C GLU A 234 0.84 -15.11 3.62
N HIS A 235 0.32 -16.30 3.97
CA HIS A 235 1.10 -17.51 4.27
C HIS A 235 2.21 -17.28 5.33
N GLN A 236 1.87 -16.57 6.40
CA GLN A 236 2.74 -16.31 7.56
C GLN A 236 2.78 -17.45 8.58
N HIS A 237 1.88 -18.41 8.45
CA HIS A 237 1.86 -19.70 9.10
C HIS A 237 2.18 -20.78 8.06
N SER A 238 2.67 -21.93 8.51
CA SER A 238 2.92 -23.03 7.58
C SER A 238 1.61 -23.69 7.20
N ASP A 239 1.36 -23.91 5.91
CA ASP A 239 0.18 -24.63 5.43
C ASP A 239 0.08 -26.07 6.01
N GLU A 240 1.21 -26.68 6.37
CA GLU A 240 1.27 -28.00 7.03
C GLU A 240 0.96 -27.95 8.53
N GLY A 241 0.78 -26.75 9.08
CA GLY A 241 0.66 -26.48 10.51
C GLY A 241 2.01 -26.35 11.21
N GLY A 242 1.96 -26.07 12.51
CA GLY A 242 3.14 -26.07 13.36
C GLY A 242 3.12 -25.05 14.50
N PRO A 243 4.24 -24.88 15.20
CA PRO A 243 4.31 -24.04 16.40
C PRO A 243 4.52 -22.54 16.12
N SER A 244 4.86 -22.17 14.90
CA SER A 244 5.12 -20.77 14.50
C SER A 244 3.85 -20.13 13.98
N ILE A 245 3.43 -19.02 14.60
CA ILE A 245 2.15 -18.34 14.32
C ILE A 245 2.34 -17.18 13.33
N LEU A 246 3.51 -16.55 13.33
CA LEU A 246 3.84 -15.42 12.45
C LEU A 246 5.32 -15.50 12.07
N TRP A 247 5.65 -15.25 10.81
CA TRP A 247 7.03 -15.11 10.34
C TRP A 247 7.35 -13.62 10.15
N GLY A 248 8.58 -13.23 10.54
CA GLY A 248 9.05 -11.87 10.34
C GLY A 248 9.60 -11.61 8.94
N PRO A 249 9.84 -10.33 8.59
CA PRO A 249 9.74 -9.16 9.48
C PRO A 249 8.32 -8.56 9.55
N ALA A 250 7.85 -8.21 10.76
CA ALA A 250 6.53 -7.60 10.95
C ALA A 250 6.38 -6.86 12.30
N ARG A 251 5.47 -5.88 12.34
CA ARG A 251 4.83 -5.40 13.59
C ARG A 251 3.57 -6.23 13.83
N TYR A 252 3.25 -6.57 15.07
CA TYR A 252 2.07 -7.38 15.34
C TYR A 252 1.38 -7.10 16.67
N ALA A 253 0.10 -7.46 16.73
CA ALA A 253 -0.66 -7.68 17.96
C ALA A 253 -1.14 -9.13 17.99
N LEU A 254 -0.97 -9.82 19.12
CA LEU A 254 -1.29 -11.24 19.28
C LEU A 254 -2.36 -11.42 20.34
N THR A 255 -3.37 -12.24 20.05
CA THR A 255 -4.27 -12.83 21.02
C THR A 255 -4.22 -14.35 20.90
N ALA A 256 -3.88 -15.04 21.99
CA ALA A 256 -3.89 -16.49 22.09
C ALA A 256 -4.89 -16.93 23.15
N SER A 257 -5.86 -17.77 22.78
CA SER A 257 -6.86 -18.34 23.67
C SER A 257 -6.65 -19.83 23.81
N LEU A 258 -6.81 -20.39 25.00
CA LEU A 258 -6.71 -21.83 25.23
C LEU A 258 -7.57 -22.31 26.39
N THR A 259 -7.91 -23.60 26.37
CA THR A 259 -8.55 -24.34 27.47
C THR A 259 -7.59 -25.39 28.01
N LEU A 260 -7.33 -25.34 29.31
CA LEU A 260 -6.53 -26.32 30.05
C LEU A 260 -7.42 -27.27 30.82
N ASP A 261 -7.13 -28.56 30.72
CA ASP A 261 -7.79 -29.60 31.49
C ASP A 261 -6.81 -30.24 32.47
N GLY A 262 -7.28 -30.56 33.68
CA GLY A 262 -6.50 -31.34 34.65
C GLY A 262 -5.46 -30.54 35.45
N VAL A 263 -5.56 -29.21 35.44
CA VAL A 263 -4.78 -28.35 36.35
C VAL A 263 -5.61 -28.12 37.63
N PRO A 264 -5.13 -28.44 38.84
CA PRO A 264 -5.93 -28.25 40.05
C PRO A 264 -6.28 -26.78 40.31
N GLN A 265 -7.46 -26.52 40.85
CA GLN A 265 -7.93 -25.16 41.17
C GLN A 265 -6.91 -24.40 42.05
N GLY A 266 -6.68 -23.13 41.71
CA GLY A 266 -5.73 -22.27 42.41
C GLY A 266 -4.26 -22.53 42.06
N THR A 267 -3.98 -23.49 41.18
CA THR A 267 -2.61 -23.72 40.67
C THR A 267 -2.23 -22.63 39.68
N ARG A 268 -1.00 -22.12 39.80
CA ARG A 268 -0.46 -21.14 38.85
C ARG A 268 -0.30 -21.75 37.47
N ILE A 269 -0.61 -20.94 36.46
CA ILE A 269 -0.31 -21.16 35.05
C ILE A 269 0.47 -19.96 34.55
N GLN A 270 1.39 -20.19 33.62
CA GLN A 270 2.14 -19.14 32.94
C GLN A 270 1.99 -19.28 31.43
N ALA A 271 1.83 -18.17 30.74
CA ALA A 271 1.83 -18.13 29.28
C ALA A 271 2.70 -16.97 28.76
N ARG A 272 3.31 -17.18 27.59
CA ARG A 272 4.17 -16.18 26.95
C ARG A 272 4.26 -16.38 25.44
N ALA A 273 4.51 -15.29 24.72
CA ALA A 273 5.06 -15.34 23.38
C ALA A 273 6.60 -15.43 23.43
N ILE A 274 7.19 -16.10 22.45
CA ILE A 274 8.63 -16.12 22.21
C ILE A 274 8.89 -15.82 20.74
N GLU A 275 10.05 -15.25 20.46
CA GLU A 275 10.53 -15.03 19.11
C GLU A 275 11.74 -15.95 18.88
N VAL A 276 11.57 -16.94 18.00
CA VAL A 276 12.59 -17.94 17.70
C VAL A 276 13.34 -17.60 16.43
N LYS A 277 14.63 -17.90 16.38
CA LYS A 277 15.40 -17.82 15.13
C LYS A 277 14.95 -18.93 14.18
N GLY A 278 14.65 -18.59 12.92
CA GLY A 278 14.05 -19.51 11.96
C GLY A 278 14.92 -20.74 11.64
N ASP A 279 16.25 -20.56 11.58
CA ASP A 279 17.23 -21.61 11.29
C ASP A 279 17.67 -22.41 12.52
N ASP A 280 17.48 -21.88 13.73
CA ASP A 280 17.84 -22.51 15.00
C ASP A 280 16.86 -22.11 16.11
N THR A 281 15.76 -22.86 16.19
CA THR A 281 14.64 -22.51 17.09
C THR A 281 14.93 -22.77 18.56
N SER A 282 16.13 -23.26 18.89
CA SER A 282 16.63 -23.31 20.28
C SER A 282 17.08 -21.93 20.78
N LYS A 283 17.34 -20.99 19.86
CA LYS A 283 17.67 -19.59 20.15
C LYS A 283 16.40 -18.75 20.06
N PHE A 284 16.04 -18.10 21.15
CA PHE A 284 14.86 -17.26 21.21
C PHE A 284 14.95 -16.16 22.25
N THR A 285 14.18 -15.09 22.03
CA THR A 285 13.89 -14.07 23.03
C THR A 285 12.50 -14.33 23.62
N VAL A 286 12.25 -13.74 24.79
CA VAL A 286 11.03 -13.99 25.56
C VAL A 286 10.33 -12.67 25.81
N ALA A 287 9.05 -12.59 25.41
CA ALA A 287 8.18 -11.47 25.74
C ALA A 287 7.71 -11.53 27.20
N ALA A 288 6.98 -10.52 27.66
CA ALA A 288 6.42 -10.49 29.00
C ALA A 288 5.60 -11.77 29.30
N THR A 289 5.96 -12.47 30.37
CA THR A 289 5.23 -13.66 30.84
C THR A 289 4.03 -13.24 31.68
N GLN A 290 2.87 -13.81 31.39
CA GLN A 290 1.63 -13.55 32.13
C GLN A 290 1.30 -14.72 33.05
N ASP A 291 0.95 -14.41 34.30
CA ASP A 291 0.50 -15.36 35.31
C ASP A 291 -1.03 -15.47 35.30
N PHE A 292 -1.54 -16.71 35.40
CA PHE A 292 -2.95 -17.03 35.53
C PHE A 292 -3.15 -18.01 36.69
N LEU A 293 -4.39 -18.13 37.17
CA LEU A 293 -4.79 -19.13 38.16
C LEU A 293 -5.81 -20.08 37.55
N SER A 294 -5.62 -21.38 37.78
CA SER A 294 -6.55 -22.40 37.34
C SER A 294 -7.89 -22.32 38.08
N ALA A 295 -8.99 -22.45 37.35
CA ALA A 295 -10.33 -22.56 37.88
C ALA A 295 -10.69 -23.99 38.35
N GLY A 296 -9.86 -25.00 38.05
CA GLY A 296 -10.11 -26.40 38.39
C GLY A 296 -10.22 -27.30 37.16
N GLU A 297 -11.31 -28.06 37.06
CA GLU A 297 -11.50 -29.12 36.06
C GLU A 297 -11.13 -28.68 34.64
N ASP A 298 -11.66 -27.53 34.22
CA ASP A 298 -11.29 -26.79 33.02
C ASP A 298 -10.90 -25.34 33.36
N THR A 299 -9.94 -24.78 32.61
CA THR A 299 -9.54 -23.38 32.74
C THR A 299 -9.35 -22.78 31.36
N ALA A 300 -10.26 -21.89 30.96
CA ALA A 300 -10.09 -21.05 29.79
C ALA A 300 -9.25 -19.81 30.14
N LEU A 301 -8.26 -19.48 29.30
CA LEU A 301 -7.49 -18.25 29.44
C LEU A 301 -7.26 -17.57 28.09
N VAL A 302 -7.05 -16.26 28.15
CA VAL A 302 -6.67 -15.43 27.01
C VAL A 302 -5.37 -14.70 27.36
N PHE A 303 -4.33 -14.95 26.58
CA PHE A 303 -3.09 -14.20 26.56
C PHE A 303 -3.16 -13.16 25.44
N ALA A 304 -2.71 -11.94 25.71
CA ALA A 304 -2.63 -10.90 24.68
C ALA A 304 -1.32 -10.10 24.78
N THR A 305 -0.76 -9.78 23.61
CA THR A 305 0.30 -8.78 23.43
C THR A 305 -0.25 -7.68 22.53
N SER A 306 -0.39 -6.46 23.07
CA SER A 306 -1.04 -5.35 22.36
C SER A 306 -0.22 -4.81 21.19
N ALA A 307 1.10 -4.87 21.27
CA ALA A 307 2.02 -4.47 20.20
C ALA A 307 3.40 -5.08 20.45
N ASP A 308 4.02 -5.61 19.40
CA ASP A 308 5.41 -6.08 19.40
C ASP A 308 5.96 -6.12 17.95
N THR A 309 7.22 -6.51 17.80
CA THR A 309 7.88 -6.74 16.50
C THR A 309 8.47 -8.13 16.42
N VAL A 310 8.55 -8.67 15.21
CA VAL A 310 9.36 -9.86 14.88
C VAL A 310 10.31 -9.49 13.75
N ASP A 311 11.58 -9.80 13.93
CA ASP A 311 12.65 -9.45 12.99
C ASP A 311 12.70 -10.39 11.79
N ASP A 312 13.39 -9.96 10.73
CA ASP A 312 13.64 -10.80 9.56
C ASP A 312 14.40 -12.08 9.94
N GLY A 313 13.96 -13.23 9.42
CA GLY A 313 14.48 -14.55 9.77
C GLY A 313 14.04 -15.08 11.14
N TYR A 314 13.16 -14.39 11.87
CA TYR A 314 12.59 -14.84 13.13
C TYR A 314 11.11 -15.21 13.00
N ARG A 315 10.59 -15.94 13.99
CA ARG A 315 9.20 -16.42 14.03
C ARG A 315 8.61 -16.31 15.43
N VAL A 316 7.35 -15.91 15.53
CA VAL A 316 6.61 -15.86 16.80
C VAL A 316 6.06 -17.24 17.13
N ARG A 317 6.23 -17.69 18.38
CA ARG A 317 5.60 -18.90 18.93
C ARG A 317 4.95 -18.60 20.28
N PHE A 318 4.06 -19.49 20.71
CA PHE A 318 3.36 -19.36 21.97
C PHE A 318 3.63 -20.55 22.91
N GLN A 319 3.92 -20.26 24.18
CA GLN A 319 4.25 -21.25 25.18
C GLN A 319 3.36 -21.14 26.41
N VAL A 320 3.07 -22.30 27.01
CA VAL A 320 2.35 -22.40 28.28
C VAL A 320 3.09 -23.31 29.25
N LYS A 321 2.95 -23.04 30.54
CA LYS A 321 3.53 -23.82 31.64
C LYS A 321 2.53 -23.90 32.79
N GLN A 322 2.40 -25.07 33.39
CA GLN A 322 1.55 -25.32 34.55
C GLN A 322 2.38 -25.80 35.74
N PHE A 323 1.95 -25.46 36.95
CA PHE A 323 2.68 -25.73 38.20
C PHE A 323 2.02 -26.79 39.10
N GLY A 324 1.10 -27.57 38.55
CA GLY A 324 0.49 -28.73 39.19
C GLY A 324 1.48 -29.88 39.33
N LYS A 325 1.06 -30.95 40.01
CA LYS A 325 1.91 -32.12 40.27
C LYS A 325 1.84 -33.18 39.17
N GLU A 326 0.72 -33.23 38.46
CA GLU A 326 0.43 -34.22 37.42
C GLU A 326 0.41 -33.57 36.03
N ALA A 327 0.53 -34.40 34.99
CA ALA A 327 0.38 -33.95 33.62
C ALA A 327 -1.03 -33.37 33.39
N ALA A 328 -1.08 -32.30 32.62
CA ALA A 328 -2.30 -31.64 32.18
C ALA A 328 -2.34 -31.64 30.64
N LYS A 329 -3.40 -31.11 30.04
CA LYS A 329 -3.46 -30.94 28.59
C LYS A 329 -4.12 -29.63 28.20
N VAL A 330 -3.72 -29.10 27.04
CA VAL A 330 -4.49 -28.10 26.31
C VAL A 330 -5.48 -28.84 25.43
N SER A 331 -6.77 -28.68 25.69
CA SER A 331 -7.86 -29.35 24.97
C SER A 331 -8.35 -28.57 23.76
N ALA A 332 -8.18 -27.25 23.78
CA ALA A 332 -8.42 -26.35 22.65
C ALA A 332 -7.45 -25.18 22.72
N ALA A 333 -6.96 -24.74 21.56
CA ALA A 333 -6.20 -23.48 21.47
C ALA A 333 -6.46 -22.77 20.14
N GLY A 334 -6.32 -21.45 20.15
CA GLY A 334 -6.38 -20.60 18.97
C GLY A 334 -5.47 -19.40 19.13
N ALA A 335 -4.91 -18.94 18.02
CA ALA A 335 -4.16 -17.70 17.96
C ALA A 335 -4.69 -16.82 16.83
N LYS A 336 -4.83 -15.53 17.12
CA LYS A 336 -5.19 -14.48 16.18
C LYS A 336 -4.08 -13.43 16.22
N VAL A 337 -3.54 -13.12 15.06
CA VAL A 337 -2.49 -12.11 14.92
C VAL A 337 -2.98 -11.09 13.93
N LEU A 338 -2.95 -9.81 14.34
CA LEU A 338 -2.98 -8.70 13.39
C LEU A 338 -1.53 -8.30 13.14
N PHE A 339 -1.11 -8.17 11.87
CA PHE A 339 0.26 -7.80 11.55
C PHE A 339 0.37 -6.81 10.39
N TRP A 340 1.47 -6.07 10.41
CA TRP A 340 1.90 -5.18 9.33
C TRP A 340 3.30 -5.61 8.92
N ARG A 341 3.49 -5.97 7.64
CA ARG A 341 4.83 -6.29 7.12
C ARG A 341 5.74 -5.06 7.16
N LEU A 342 7.02 -5.32 7.42
CA LEU A 342 8.07 -4.30 7.50
C LEU A 342 8.97 -4.31 6.27
#